data_AF-A0A834HL08-F1
#
_entry.id   AF-A0A834HL08-F1
#
_cell.length_a   1.000
_cell.length_b   1.000
_cell.length_c   1.000
_cell.angle_alpha   90.00
_cell.angle_beta   90.00
_cell.angle_gamma   90.00
#
_symmetry.space_group_name_H-M   'P 1'
#
loop_
_entity.id
_entity.type
_entity.pdbx_description
1 polymer ?
#
loop_
_entity_poly.entity_id
_entity_poly.type
_entity_poly.pdbx_seq_one_letter_code
_entity_poly.pdbx_strand_id
1 'polypeptide(L)' 'MDKKEFRVLIKYCFLKGNTVEAETWLDADTAPGKSTIKNWHAKFRRDMSREDGERSGRPKE' A
#
# COMPACT_ATOMS: atom_id res chain seq x y z
N MET A 1 2.36 -0.21 13.69
CA MET A 1 1.36 -0.62 12.70
C MET A 1 1.96 -1.70 11.82
N ASP A 2 1.24 -2.77 11.60
CA ASP A 2 1.68 -3.85 10.72
C ASP A 2 1.57 -3.47 9.25
N LYS A 3 2.35 -4.14 8.39
CA LYS A 3 2.29 -3.97 6.92
C LYS A 3 0.87 -4.17 6.39
N LYS A 4 0.06 -5.03 7.01
CA LYS A 4 -1.34 -5.26 6.63
C LYS A 4 -2.22 -4.07 7.00
N GLU A 5 -2.05 -3.50 8.19
CA GLU A 5 -2.80 -2.33 8.66
C GLU A 5 -2.54 -1.11 7.78
N PHE A 6 -1.27 -0.88 7.40
CA PHE A 6 -0.92 0.17 6.46
C PHE A 6 -1.63 0.02 5.11
N ARG A 7 -1.75 -1.20 4.59
CA ARG A 7 -2.47 -1.46 3.32
C ARG A 7 -3.96 -1.16 3.43
N VAL A 8 -4.57 -1.41 4.60
CA VAL A 8 -5.97 -1.06 4.85
C VAL A 8 -6.15 0.46 4.83
N LEU A 9 -5.27 1.20 5.50
CA LEU A 9 -5.31 2.66 5.51
C LEU A 9 -5.09 3.25 4.12
N ILE A 10 -4.06 2.81 3.39
CA ILE A 10 -3.81 3.28 2.02
C ILE A 10 -5.02 3.01 1.12
N LYS A 11 -5.67 1.84 1.25
CA LYS A 11 -6.89 1.52 0.49
C LYS A 11 -8.06 2.42 0.88
N TYR A 12 -8.24 2.70 2.17
CA TYR A 12 -9.27 3.60 2.67
C TYR A 12 -9.09 5.02 2.13
N CYS A 13 -7.87 5.55 2.17
CA CYS A 13 -7.55 6.87 1.62
C CYS A 13 -7.75 6.92 0.09
N PHE A 14 -7.37 5.85 -0.63
CA PHE A 14 -7.65 5.72 -2.06
C PHE A 14 -9.15 5.79 -2.37
N LEU A 15 -9.98 5.05 -1.62
CA LEU A 15 -11.44 5.06 -1.79
C LEU A 15 -12.08 6.41 -1.46
N LYS A 16 -11.53 7.12 -0.48
CA LYS A 16 -11.97 8.48 -0.11
C LYS A 16 -11.49 9.56 -1.09
N GLY A 17 -10.59 9.23 -2.01
CA GLY A 17 -9.98 10.20 -2.94
C GLY A 17 -8.99 11.16 -2.28
N ASN A 18 -8.56 10.87 -1.04
CA ASN A 18 -7.78 11.79 -0.23
C ASN A 18 -6.34 11.27 -0.07
N THR A 19 -5.53 11.46 -1.12
CA THR A 19 -4.11 11.08 -1.13
C THR A 19 -3.28 11.86 -0.13
N VAL A 20 -3.64 13.12 0.14
CA VAL A 20 -2.90 14.02 1.04
C VAL A 20 -3.07 13.59 2.51
N GLU A 21 -4.28 13.22 2.91
CA GLU A 21 -4.50 12.64 4.25
C GLU A 21 -3.77 11.31 4.44
N ALA A 22 -3.68 10.49 3.39
CA ALA A 22 -2.89 9.26 3.41
C ALA A 22 -1.43 9.58 3.76
N GLU A 23 -0.83 10.58 3.09
CA GLU A 23 0.54 11.00 3.37
C GLU A 23 0.70 11.50 4.80
N THR A 24 -0.22 12.32 5.32
CA THR A 24 -0.15 12.84 6.70
C THR A 24 -0.32 11.73 7.75
N TRP A 25 -1.23 10.77 7.54
CA TRP A 25 -1.45 9.65 8.46
C TRP A 25 -0.31 8.63 8.40
N LEU A 26 0.43 8.64 7.29
CA LEU A 26 1.60 7.81 7.02
C LEU A 26 2.89 8.63 7.14
N ASP A 27 2.90 9.79 7.81
CA ASP A 27 4.11 10.60 8.05
C ASP A 27 4.70 10.33 9.45
N ALA A 28 4.57 9.08 9.94
CA ALA A 28 5.20 8.62 11.17
C ALA A 28 6.50 7.87 10.84
N ASP A 29 7.50 7.87 11.75
CA ASP A 29 8.80 7.17 11.57
C ASP A 29 8.69 5.67 11.21
N THR A 30 7.54 5.05 11.47
CA THR A 30 7.25 3.63 11.16
C THR A 30 6.46 3.42 9.87
N ALA A 31 6.14 4.49 9.15
CA ALA A 31 5.28 4.42 7.99
C ALA A 31 5.99 3.97 6.72
N PRO A 32 5.26 3.35 5.78
CA PRO A 32 5.80 3.02 4.48
C PRO A 32 6.18 4.30 3.72
N GLY A 33 7.43 4.38 3.25
CA GLY A 33 7.90 5.55 2.51
C GLY A 33 7.02 5.92 1.31
N LYS A 34 7.05 7.19 0.90
CA LYS A 34 6.19 7.77 -0.16
C LYS A 34 6.10 6.92 -1.43
N SER A 35 7.20 6.27 -1.83
CA SER A 35 7.24 5.36 -2.98
C SER A 35 6.32 4.15 -2.82
N THR A 36 6.23 3.58 -1.62
CA THR A 36 5.36 2.44 -1.30
C THR A 36 3.89 2.85 -1.38
N ILE A 37 3.54 4.03 -0.87
CA ILE A 37 2.17 4.57 -0.93
C ILE A 37 1.74 4.74 -2.39
N LYS A 38 2.61 5.34 -3.23
CA LYS A 38 2.37 5.51 -4.67
C LYS A 38 2.19 4.18 -5.39
N ASN A 39 3.02 3.18 -5.08
CA ASN A 39 2.90 1.84 -5.66
C ASN A 39 1.58 1.16 -5.29
N TRP A 40 1.15 1.24 -4.03
CA TRP A 40 -0.15 0.71 -3.61
C TRP A 40 -1.32 1.45 -4.25
N HIS A 41 -1.26 2.78 -4.37
CA HIS A 41 -2.25 3.55 -5.12
C HIS A 41 -2.34 3.10 -6.58
N ALA A 42 -1.19 2.88 -7.24
CA ALA A 42 -1.16 2.38 -8.61
C ALA A 42 -1.73 0.95 -8.72
N LYS A 43 -1.47 0.11 -7.72
CA LYS A 43 -2.06 -1.23 -7.62
C LYS A 43 -3.57 -1.15 -7.48
N PHE A 44 -4.10 -0.34 -6.56
CA PHE A 44 -5.54 -0.19 -6.32
C PHE A 44 -6.32 0.37 -7.51
N ARG A 45 -5.67 1.10 -8.43
CA ARG A 45 -6.26 1.46 -9.73
C ARG A 45 -6.51 0.27 -10.65
N ARG A 46 -5.73 -0.81 -10.52
CA ARG A 46 -5.81 -2.01 -11.37
C ARG A 46 -6.55 -3.15 -10.67
N ASP A 47 -6.27 -3.34 -9.39
CA ASP A 47 -6.77 -4.42 -8.55
C ASP A 47 -6.89 -3.94 -7.09
N MET A 48 -8.08 -4.10 -6.52
CA MET A 48 -8.42 -3.70 -5.14
C MET A 48 -7.93 -4.69 -4.08
N SER A 49 -7.14 -5.70 -4.46
CA SER A 49 -6.53 -6.66 -3.55
C SER A 49 -5.44 -6.03 -2.65
N ARG A 50 -5.47 -6.42 -1.38
CA ARG A 50 -4.50 -6.00 -0.34
C ARG A 50 -3.35 -7.01 -0.19
N GLU A 51 -3.43 -8.14 -0.89
CA GLU A 51 -2.43 -9.18 -0.83
C GLU A 51 -1.23 -8.81 -1.70
N ASP A 52 -0.05 -9.33 -1.38
CA ASP A 52 1.06 -9.23 -2.32
C ASP A 52 0.75 -10.09 -3.54
N GLY A 53 1.22 -9.66 -4.72
CA GLY A 53 1.16 -10.54 -5.88
C GLY A 53 2.01 -11.79 -5.64
N GLU A 54 1.72 -12.85 -6.37
CA GLU A 54 2.50 -14.08 -6.34
C GLU A 54 3.98 -13.71 -6.58
N ARG A 55 4.83 -14.00 -5.59
CA ARG A 55 6.27 -13.75 -5.74
C ARG A 55 6.82 -14.87 -6.60
N SER A 56 7.42 -14.52 -7.72
CA SER A 56 8.26 -15.45 -8.48
C SER A 56 9.37 -15.93 -7.55
N GLY A 57 9.18 -17.12 -6.97
CA GLY A 57 10.22 -17.78 -6.19
C GLY A 57 11.41 -18.11 -7.08
N ARG A 58 12.56 -18.40 -6.45
CA ARG A 58 13.64 -19.08 -7.16
C ARG A 58 13.06 -20.37 -7.76
N PRO A 59 13.25 -20.65 -9.05
CA PRO A 59 12.88 -21.94 -9.61
C PRO A 59 13.52 -23.03 -8.75
N LYS A 60 12.71 -23.96 -8.24
CA LYS A 60 13.27 -25.18 -7.66
C LYS A 60 13.78 -26.01 -8.82
N GLU A 61 15.09 -26.23 -8.86
CA GLU A 61 15.72 -27.29 -9.64
C GLU A 61 15.22 -28.67 -9.20
#